data_AF-A0A7V1KME3-F1
#
_entry.id   AF-A0A7V1KME3-F1
#
_cell.length_a   1.000
_cell.length_b   1.000
_cell.length_c   1.000
_cell.angle_alpha   90.00
_cell.angle_beta   90.00
_cell.angle_gamma   90.00
#
_symmetry.space_group_name_H-M   'P 1'
#
loop_
_entity.id
_entity.type
_entity.pdbx_description
1 polymer ?
#
loop_
_entity_poly.entity_id
_entity_poly.type
_entity_poly.pdbx_seq_one_letter_code
_entity_poly.pdbx_strand_id
1 'polypeptide(L)'
;MATKVRKQVYVEPEQEALLKRLSRELGVTEAELVRRALTNLAGLARPPRDPTAWEREKEFIRNRARKQAKPTPPWTREELYDR
;
A
#
# COMPACT_ATOMS: atom_id res chain seq x y z
N MET A 1 15.48 -10.23 -10.81
CA MET A 1 15.22 -10.84 -9.48
C MET A 1 15.29 -9.74 -8.44
N ALA A 2 14.24 -9.54 -7.64
CA ALA A 2 14.30 -8.54 -6.55
C ALA A 2 15.33 -8.98 -5.49
N THR A 3 16.25 -8.09 -5.15
CA THR A 3 17.27 -8.32 -4.11
C THR A 3 16.59 -8.46 -2.76
N LYS A 4 16.78 -9.60 -2.08
CA LYS A 4 16.25 -9.82 -0.71
C LYS A 4 17.21 -9.23 0.32
N VAL A 5 16.68 -8.58 1.36
CA VAL A 5 17.46 -8.06 2.50
C VAL A 5 17.47 -9.11 3.61
N ARG A 6 18.65 -9.43 4.16
CA ARG A 6 18.78 -10.38 5.28
C ARG A 6 18.26 -9.74 6.57
N LYS A 7 17.35 -10.43 7.25
CA LYS A 7 16.86 -10.07 8.59
C LYS A 7 17.10 -11.23 9.54
N GLN A 8 17.56 -10.94 10.75
CA GLN A 8 17.66 -11.90 11.86
C GLN A 8 16.68 -11.48 12.95
N VAL A 9 15.95 -12.44 13.50
CA VAL A 9 14.97 -12.26 14.58
C VAL A 9 15.08 -13.44 15.54
N TYR A 10 14.90 -13.18 16.83
CA TYR A 10 14.69 -14.23 17.82
C TYR A 10 13.22 -14.63 17.79
N VAL A 11 12.96 -15.92 17.98
CA VAL A 11 11.62 -16.51 18.04
C VAL A 11 11.51 -17.38 19.28
N GLU A 12 10.29 -17.54 19.77
CA GLU A 12 10.02 -18.46 20.89
C GLU A 12 10.16 -19.93 20.43
N PRO A 13 10.47 -20.86 21.34
CA PRO A 13 10.60 -22.29 21.01
C PRO A 13 9.36 -22.86 20.29
N GLU A 14 8.17 -22.42 20.66
CA GLU A 14 6.89 -22.83 20.07
C GLU A 14 6.75 -22.32 18.63
N GLN A 15 7.24 -21.11 18.36
CA GLN A 15 7.23 -20.51 17.02
C GLN A 15 8.21 -21.22 16.08
N GLU A 16 9.38 -21.61 16.58
CA GLU A 16 10.36 -22.43 15.85
C GLU A 16 9.76 -23.79 15.46
N ALA A 17 9.11 -24.47 16.40
CA ALA A 17 8.44 -25.74 16.14
C ALA A 17 7.32 -25.60 15.10
N LEU A 18 6.54 -24.52 15.20
CA LEU A 18 5.48 -24.18 14.26
C LEU A 18 6.01 -23.92 12.84
N LEU A 19 7.08 -23.12 12.72
CA LEU A 19 7.72 -22.81 11.43
C LEU A 19 8.20 -24.08 10.74
N LYS A 20 8.87 -24.96 11.46
CA LYS A 20 9.34 -26.26 10.94
C LYS A 20 8.19 -27.15 10.46
N ARG A 21 7.12 -27.25 11.26
CA ARG A 21 5.95 -28.06 10.91
C ARG A 21 5.29 -27.53 9.63
N LEU A 22 4.95 -26.24 9.60
CA LEU A 22 4.27 -25.62 8.45
C LEU A 22 5.14 -25.62 7.19
N SER A 23 6.46 -25.47 7.33
CA SER A 23 7.42 -25.50 6.23
C SER A 23 7.38 -26.84 5.50
N ARG A 24 7.31 -27.93 6.27
CA ARG A 24 7.18 -29.31 5.76
C ARG A 24 5.81 -29.56 5.15
N GLU A 25 4.74 -29.20 5.86
CA GLU A 25 3.35 -29.41 5.40
C GLU A 25 3.06 -28.69 4.09
N LEU A 26 3.57 -27.47 3.92
CA LEU A 26 3.31 -26.62 2.76
C LEU A 26 4.38 -26.72 1.66
N GLY A 27 5.47 -27.46 1.89
CA GLY A 27 6.57 -27.62 0.94
C GLY A 27 7.31 -26.31 0.61
N VAL A 28 7.38 -25.37 1.57
CA VAL A 28 8.02 -24.06 1.39
C VAL A 28 9.02 -23.79 2.50
N THR A 29 10.05 -22.99 2.25
CA THR A 29 11.05 -22.65 3.27
C THR A 29 10.42 -21.85 4.43
N GLU A 30 10.98 -21.96 5.63
CA GLU A 30 10.58 -21.15 6.80
C GLU A 30 10.64 -19.64 6.51
N ALA A 31 11.67 -19.19 5.80
CA ALA A 31 11.80 -17.80 5.38
C ALA A 31 10.66 -17.36 4.44
N GLU A 32 10.10 -18.26 3.64
CA GLU A 32 8.94 -17.99 2.80
C GLU A 32 7.67 -17.85 3.63
N LEU A 33 7.50 -18.68 4.66
CA LEU A 33 6.38 -18.54 5.61
C LEU A 33 6.42 -17.18 6.32
N VAL A 34 7.59 -16.77 6.81
CA VAL A 34 7.76 -15.46 7.46
C VAL A 34 7.40 -14.33 6.49
N ARG A 35 7.83 -14.40 5.23
CA ARG A 35 7.46 -13.40 4.20
C ARG A 35 5.95 -13.37 3.92
N ARG A 36 5.30 -14.53 3.81
CA ARG A 36 3.84 -14.63 3.60
C ARG A 36 3.07 -14.06 4.78
N ALA A 37 3.49 -14.39 6.01
CA ALA A 37 2.90 -13.85 7.22
C ALA A 37 3.01 -12.32 7.27
N LEU A 38 4.19 -11.76 6.98
CA LEU A 38 4.38 -10.31 6.89
C LEU A 38 3.49 -9.67 5.82
N THR A 39 3.34 -10.31 4.66
CA THR A 39 2.48 -9.81 3.58
C THR A 39 1.00 -9.79 4.00
N ASN A 40 0.54 -10.85 4.68
CA ASN A 40 -0.83 -10.91 5.20
C ASN A 40 -1.07 -9.86 6.28
N LEU A 41 -0.13 -9.69 7.22
CA LEU A 41 -0.20 -8.64 8.24
C LEU A 41 -0.23 -7.24 7.62
N ALA A 42 0.54 -6.99 6.57
CA ALA A 42 0.49 -5.72 5.84
C ALA A 42 -0.88 -5.47 5.19
N GLY A 43 -1.59 -6.54 4.77
CA GLY A 43 -2.97 -6.45 4.30
C GLY A 43 -3.95 -6.06 5.41
N LEU A 44 -3.78 -6.63 6.61
CA LEU A 44 -4.60 -6.36 7.79
C LEU A 44 -4.33 -4.97 8.41
N ALA A 45 -3.09 -4.49 8.33
CA ALA A 45 -2.69 -3.18 8.83
C ALA A 45 -3.17 -2.01 7.94
N ARG A 46 -3.82 -2.30 6.80
CA ARG A 46 -4.44 -1.25 5.99
C ARG A 46 -5.69 -0.77 6.72
N PRO A 47 -5.88 0.55 6.87
CA PRO A 47 -7.13 1.07 7.40
C PRO A 47 -8.29 0.52 6.56
N PRO A 48 -9.43 0.18 7.18
CA PRO A 48 -10.60 -0.29 6.45
C PRO A 48 -10.91 0.72 5.36
N ARG A 49 -10.97 0.25 4.11
CA ARG A 49 -11.40 1.10 3.00
C ARG A 49 -12.84 1.48 3.27
N ASP A 50 -13.11 2.76 3.40
CA ASP A 50 -14.49 3.24 3.45
C ASP A 50 -15.16 2.96 2.09
N PRO A 51 -16.15 2.05 2.03
CA PRO A 51 -16.80 1.69 0.77
C PRO A 51 -17.50 2.88 0.11
N THR A 52 -17.82 3.92 0.88
CA THR A 52 -18.48 5.15 0.39
C THR A 52 -17.50 6.23 -0.05
N ALA A 53 -16.21 6.11 0.28
CA ALA A 53 -15.20 7.11 -0.08
C ALA A 53 -15.10 7.30 -1.60
N TRP A 54 -15.23 6.21 -2.37
CA TRP A 54 -15.23 6.32 -3.83
C TRP A 54 -16.49 6.98 -4.39
N GLU A 55 -17.66 6.76 -3.76
CA GLU A 55 -18.89 7.46 -4.15
C GLU A 55 -18.80 8.96 -3.86
N ARG A 56 -18.27 9.33 -2.69
CA ARG A 56 -18.04 10.73 -2.30
C ARG A 56 -17.06 11.43 -3.25
N GLU A 57 -15.99 10.74 -3.65
CA GLU A 57 -15.03 11.27 -4.64
C GLU A 57 -15.68 11.45 -6.02
N LYS A 58 -16.45 10.47 -6.49
CA LYS A 58 -17.19 10.59 -7.75
C LYS A 58 -18.20 11.73 -7.74
N GLU A 59 -18.86 11.97 -6.61
CA GLU A 59 -19.76 13.11 -6.43
C GLU A 59 -19.00 14.44 -6.43
N PHE A 60 -17.87 14.51 -5.72
CA PHE A 60 -16.99 15.68 -5.73
C PHE A 60 -16.51 16.03 -7.15
N ILE A 61 -16.02 15.05 -7.90
CA ILE A 61 -15.56 15.22 -9.29
C ILE A 61 -16.72 15.70 -10.18
N ARG A 62 -17.92 15.09 -10.08
CA ARG A 62 -19.10 15.53 -10.83
C ARG A 62 -19.50 16.96 -10.50
N ASN A 63 -19.52 17.31 -9.22
CA ASN A 63 -19.85 18.66 -8.76
C ASN A 63 -18.79 19.68 -9.21
N ARG A 64 -17.52 19.30 -9.25
CA ARG A 64 -16.43 20.14 -9.78
C ARG A 64 -16.53 20.32 -11.29
N ALA A 65 -16.83 19.27 -12.06
CA ALA A 65 -16.97 19.33 -13.51
C ALA A 65 -18.17 20.19 -13.95
N ARG A 66 -19.24 20.23 -13.14
CA ARG A 66 -20.41 21.10 -13.38
C ARG A 66 -20.11 22.58 -13.17
N LYS A 67 -19.10 22.92 -12.38
CA LYS A 67 -18.67 24.31 -12.21
C LYS A 67 -17.85 24.69 -13.45
N GLN A 68 -18.37 25.60 -14.27
CA GLN A 68 -17.56 26.21 -15.33
C GLN A 68 -16.35 26.89 -14.68
N ALA A 69 -15.14 26.46 -15.08
CA ALA A 69 -13.94 27.17 -14.72
C ALA A 69 -14.03 28.57 -15.34
N LYS A 70 -13.90 29.61 -14.51
CA LYS A 70 -13.73 30.96 -15.06
C LYS A 70 -12.45 30.94 -15.90
N PRO A 71 -12.48 31.41 -17.16
CA PRO A 71 -11.28 31.52 -17.95
C PRO A 71 -10.29 32.38 -17.18
N THR A 72 -9.15 31.79 -16.85
CA THR A 72 -8.03 32.53 -16.27
C THR A 72 -7.28 33.16 -17.45
N PRO A 73 -6.89 34.44 -17.38
CA PRO A 73 -6.04 35.02 -18.41
C PRO A 73 -4.82 34.12 -18.63
N PRO A 74 -4.45 33.82 -19.87
CA PRO A 74 -3.22 33.07 -20.13
C PRO A 74 -2.06 33.91 -19.61
N TRP A 75 -1.36 33.40 -18.61
CA TRP A 75 -0.10 33.98 -18.15
C TRP A 75 0.94 33.72 -19.23
N THR A 76 1.76 34.72 -19.50
CA THR A 76 2.96 34.56 -20.31
C THR A 76 4.04 33.86 -19.48
N ARG A 77 4.99 33.22 -20.16
CA ARG A 77 6.07 32.49 -19.47
C ARG A 77 6.90 33.45 -18.62
N GLU A 78 7.09 34.66 -19.11
CA GLU A 78 7.87 35.73 -18.51
C GLU A 78 7.25 36.19 -17.18
N GLU A 79 5.92 36.37 -17.11
CA GLU A 79 5.17 36.74 -15.89
C GLU A 79 5.30 35.71 -14.75
N LEU A 80 5.64 34.46 -15.07
CA LEU A 80 5.77 33.39 -14.08
C LEU A 80 7.13 33.38 -13.35
N TYR A 81 8.15 33.99 -13.95
CA TYR A 81 9.53 33.94 -13.46
C TYR A 81 10.05 35.28 -12.89
N ASP A 82 9.32 36.39 -13.04
CA ASP A 82 9.72 37.72 -12.56
C ASP A 82 9.39 37.99 -11.06
N ARG A 83 9.60 37.01 -10.17
CA ARG A 83 9.49 37.20 -8.71
C ARG A 83 10.82 37.05 -7.99
#